data_AF-A0A1Z9A5M8-F1
#
_entry.id   AF-A0A1Z9A5M8-F1
#
_cell.length_a   1.000
_cell.length_b   1.000
_cell.length_c   1.000
_cell.angle_alpha   90.00
_cell.angle_beta   90.00
_cell.angle_gamma   90.00
#
_symmetry.space_group_name_H-M   'P 1'
#
loop_
_entity.id
_entity.type
_entity.pdbx_description
1 polymer ?
#
loop_
_entity_poly.entity_id
_entity_poly.type
_entity_poly.pdbx_seq_one_letter_code
_entity_poly.pdbx_strand_id
1 'polypeptide(L)'
;MEAIKLLAGIGKPPLGRLVHYRALDTSFREIKIKKDPNCPLCGENATIKEPVSYTKPSCSMSPVPEISTLELRKILAEGFEGILLDVREQDEYFMSHIEGSQL
;
A
#
# COMPACT_ATOMS: atom_id res chain seq x y z
N MET A 1 -1.64 8.29 20.15
CA MET A 1 -2.04 8.37 21.58
C MET A 1 -2.64 7.07 22.10
N GLU A 2 -3.48 6.36 21.33
CA GLU A 2 -4.14 5.12 21.80
C GLU A 2 -3.17 4.02 22.28
N ALA A 3 -2.05 3.82 21.59
CA ALA A 3 -1.02 2.86 21.98
C ALA A 3 -0.48 3.13 23.41
N ILE A 4 -0.22 4.39 23.75
CA ILE A 4 0.26 4.78 25.09
C ILE A 4 -0.81 4.48 26.14
N LYS A 5 -2.07 4.85 25.87
CA LYS A 5 -3.19 4.56 26.78
C LYS A 5 -3.33 3.06 27.05
N LEU A 6 -3.19 2.24 26.02
CA LEU A 6 -3.22 0.77 26.14
C LEU A 6 -2.03 0.23 26.94
N LEU A 7 -0.81 0.63 26.60
CA LEU A 7 0.41 0.11 27.23
C LEU A 7 0.55 0.53 28.70
N ALA A 8 0.19 1.76 29.03
CA ALA A 8 0.29 2.28 30.39
C ALA A 8 -0.95 1.97 31.25
N GLY A 9 -2.01 1.39 30.67
CA GLY A 9 -3.26 1.10 31.38
C GLY A 9 -4.00 2.36 31.86
N ILE A 10 -3.84 3.49 31.16
CA ILE A 10 -4.38 4.80 31.57
C ILE A 10 -5.51 5.27 30.64
N GLY A 11 -6.45 6.02 31.21
CA GLY A 11 -7.58 6.58 30.47
C GLY A 11 -8.56 5.53 29.94
N LYS A 12 -9.28 5.87 28.88
CA LYS A 12 -10.28 4.99 28.24
C LYS A 12 -10.05 4.92 26.73
N PRO A 13 -9.40 3.87 26.20
CA PRO A 13 -9.27 3.67 24.76
C PRO A 13 -10.65 3.44 24.12
N PRO A 14 -10.90 3.89 22.87
CA PRO A 14 -12.18 3.77 22.18
C PRO A 14 -12.35 2.36 21.58
N LEU A 15 -12.17 1.32 22.39
CA LEU A 15 -12.34 -0.07 21.95
C LEU A 15 -13.78 -0.30 21.47
N GLY A 16 -13.91 -0.99 20.32
CA GLY A 16 -15.22 -1.22 19.68
C GLY A 16 -15.86 0.04 19.09
N ARG A 17 -15.08 1.11 18.87
CA ARG A 17 -15.57 2.35 18.26
C ARG A 17 -14.64 2.80 17.14
N LEU A 18 -15.24 3.34 16.09
CA LEU A 18 -14.56 4.09 15.05
C LEU A 18 -14.73 5.58 15.35
N VAL A 19 -13.62 6.28 15.53
CA VAL A 19 -13.60 7.74 15.68
C VAL A 19 -13.38 8.34 14.30
N HIS A 20 -14.36 9.07 13.79
CA HIS A 20 -14.30 9.74 12.50
C HIS A 20 -14.11 11.24 12.72
N TYR A 21 -12.96 11.75 12.30
CA TYR A 21 -12.69 13.19 12.25
C TYR A 21 -13.20 13.75 10.92
N ARG A 22 -14.12 14.71 11.00
CA ARG A 22 -14.65 15.44 9.86
C ARG A 22 -13.87 16.74 9.73
N ALA A 23 -12.93 16.78 8.79
CA ALA A 23 -12.01 17.91 8.65
C ALA A 23 -12.69 19.22 8.24
N LEU A 24 -13.73 19.15 7.40
CA LEU A 24 -14.41 20.35 6.87
C LEU A 24 -15.13 21.18 7.94
N ASP A 25 -15.61 20.54 9.00
CA ASP A 25 -16.32 21.19 10.11
C ASP A 25 -15.57 21.04 11.45
N THR A 26 -14.33 20.53 11.41
CA THR A 26 -13.48 20.27 12.57
C THR A 26 -14.21 19.49 13.69
N SER A 27 -15.06 18.53 13.30
CA SER A 27 -15.89 17.79 14.25
C SER A 27 -15.48 16.32 14.39
N PHE A 28 -15.90 15.69 15.49
CA PHE A 28 -15.67 14.27 15.74
C PHE A 28 -16.99 13.53 15.86
N ARG A 29 -17.07 12.36 15.22
CA ARG A 29 -18.18 11.42 15.37
C ARG A 29 -17.65 10.08 15.85
N GLU A 30 -18.28 9.55 16.90
CA GLU A 30 -18.05 8.17 17.33
C GLU A 30 -19.10 7.23 16.74
N ILE A 31 -18.64 6.14 16.13
CA ILE A 31 -19.49 5.09 15.58
C ILE A 31 -19.20 3.81 16.35
N LYS A 32 -20.23 3.19 16.95
CA LYS A 32 -20.08 1.90 17.64
C LYS A 32 -19.97 0.79 16.61
N ILE A 33 -18.91 -0.01 16.70
CA ILE A 33 -18.68 -1.18 15.85
C ILE A 33 -18.94 -2.43 16.70
N LYS A 34 -19.79 -3.32 16.18
CA LYS A 34 -20.06 -4.62 16.80
C LYS A 34 -19.29 -5.70 16.07
N LYS A 35 -18.89 -6.74 16.80
CA LYS A 35 -18.37 -7.97 16.20
C LYS A 35 -19.45 -8.56 15.29
N ASP A 36 -19.07 -8.93 14.08
CA ASP A 36 -19.92 -9.72 13.20
C ASP A 36 -19.86 -11.20 13.62
N PRO A 37 -20.98 -11.82 14.03
CA PRO A 37 -21.01 -13.24 14.39
C PRO A 37 -20.61 -14.15 13.22
N ASN A 38 -20.83 -13.71 11.98
CA ASN A 38 -20.51 -14.46 10.76
C ASN A 38 -19.14 -14.10 10.17
N CYS A 39 -18.30 -13.37 10.91
CA CYS A 39 -16.98 -12.96 10.43
C CYS A 39 -16.13 -14.20 10.06
N PRO A 40 -15.63 -14.32 8.82
CA PRO A 40 -14.85 -15.49 8.40
C PRO A 40 -13.49 -15.61 9.12
N LEU A 41 -13.04 -14.55 9.81
CA LEU A 41 -11.78 -14.54 10.56
C LEU A 41 -11.96 -14.88 12.05
N CYS A 42 -12.97 -14.29 12.72
CA CYS A 42 -13.11 -14.40 14.18
C CYS A 42 -14.53 -14.71 14.66
N GLY A 43 -15.47 -14.97 13.74
CA GLY A 43 -16.82 -15.43 14.03
C GLY A 43 -16.83 -16.87 14.56
N GLU A 44 -18.00 -17.35 15.00
CA GLU A 44 -18.12 -18.71 15.57
C GLU A 44 -17.75 -19.80 14.55
N ASN A 45 -18.07 -19.56 13.28
CA ASN A 45 -17.76 -20.45 12.15
C ASN A 45 -16.61 -19.89 11.29
N ALA A 46 -15.48 -19.53 11.92
CA ALA A 46 -14.33 -18.95 11.22
C ALA A 46 -13.74 -19.93 10.17
N THR A 47 -13.54 -19.42 8.96
CA THR A 47 -13.01 -20.17 7.80
C THR A 47 -11.58 -19.78 7.45
N ILE A 48 -11.15 -18.56 7.76
CA ILE A 48 -9.78 -18.07 7.54
C ILE A 48 -8.90 -18.53 8.71
N LYS A 49 -8.02 -19.51 8.46
CA LYS A 49 -7.15 -20.11 9.50
C LYS A 49 -5.67 -19.81 9.32
N GLU A 50 -5.29 -19.35 8.14
CA GLU A 50 -3.91 -19.05 7.79
C GLU A 50 -3.84 -17.74 6.97
N PRO A 51 -2.70 -17.02 7.00
CA PRO A 51 -2.53 -15.84 6.19
C PRO A 51 -2.66 -16.19 4.70
N VAL A 52 -3.61 -15.56 4.03
CA VAL A 52 -3.69 -15.62 2.57
C VAL A 52 -2.58 -14.73 2.01
N SER A 53 -1.69 -15.31 1.21
CA SER A 53 -0.79 -14.52 0.39
C SER A 53 -1.64 -13.84 -0.67
N TYR A 54 -1.68 -12.51 -0.65
CA TYR A 54 -2.26 -11.77 -1.76
C TYR A 54 -1.36 -11.98 -2.97
N THR A 55 -1.73 -12.91 -3.86
CA THR A 55 -1.24 -12.85 -5.24
C THR A 55 -1.61 -11.46 -5.74
N LYS A 56 -0.64 -10.72 -6.29
CA LYS A 56 -0.87 -9.39 -6.89
C LYS A 56 -2.22 -9.39 -7.59
N PRO A 57 -3.10 -8.39 -7.37
CA PRO A 57 -4.39 -8.36 -8.05
C PRO A 57 -4.14 -8.61 -9.52
N SER A 58 -4.70 -9.69 -10.06
CA SER A 58 -4.66 -9.95 -11.49
C SER A 58 -5.63 -8.98 -12.14
N CYS A 59 -5.24 -7.71 -12.23
CA CYS A 59 -5.59 -6.98 -13.42
C CYS A 59 -5.09 -7.85 -14.57
N SER A 60 -6.00 -8.24 -15.46
CA SER A 60 -5.66 -8.84 -16.75
C SER A 60 -4.93 -7.78 -17.57
N MET A 61 -3.71 -7.45 -17.15
CA MET A 61 -2.76 -6.73 -17.97
C MET A 61 -2.31 -7.74 -18.99
N SER A 62 -2.54 -7.44 -20.28
CA SER A 62 -1.81 -8.13 -21.34
C SER A 62 -0.32 -8.15 -20.96
N PRO A 63 0.40 -9.26 -21.19
CA PRO A 63 1.81 -9.33 -20.86
C PRO A 63 2.52 -8.16 -21.56
N VAL A 64 3.04 -7.24 -20.76
CA VAL A 64 3.84 -6.13 -21.25
C VAL A 64 5.20 -6.73 -21.63
N PRO A 65 5.78 -6.39 -22.79
CA PRO A 65 7.14 -6.78 -23.09
C PRO A 65 8.09 -6.27 -22.00
N GLU A 66 8.82 -7.17 -21.37
CA GLU A 66 9.81 -6.87 -20.33
C GLU A 66 11.22 -7.08 -20.89
N ILE A 67 12.19 -6.38 -20.31
CA ILE A 67 13.62 -6.54 -20.62
C ILE A 67 14.39 -6.71 -19.31
N SER A 68 15.40 -7.59 -19.30
CA SER A 68 16.26 -7.72 -18.11
C SER A 68 17.20 -6.53 -17.96
N THR A 69 17.61 -6.26 -16.72
CA THR A 69 18.55 -5.16 -16.43
C THR A 69 19.89 -5.32 -17.15
N LEU A 70 20.35 -6.58 -17.34
CA LEU A 70 21.60 -6.89 -18.02
C LEU A 70 21.51 -6.64 -19.52
N GLU A 71 20.38 -6.96 -20.14
CA GLU A 71 20.15 -6.70 -21.56
C GLU A 71 19.98 -5.21 -21.82
N LEU A 72 19.20 -4.52 -21.00
CA LEU A 72 19.01 -3.07 -21.11
C LEU A 72 20.36 -2.33 -21.03
N ARG A 73 21.24 -2.74 -20.10
CA ARG A 73 22.58 -2.15 -19.99
C ARG A 73 23.42 -2.30 -21.27
N LYS A 74 23.32 -3.43 -21.96
CA LYS A 74 24.04 -3.65 -23.23
C LYS A 74 23.50 -2.73 -24.33
N ILE A 75 22.17 -2.64 -24.46
CA ILE A 75 21.51 -1.77 -25.45
C ILE A 75 21.90 -0.31 -25.24
N LEU A 76 21.91 0.16 -23.98
CA LEU A 76 22.34 1.52 -23.65
C LEU A 76 23.80 1.77 -24.00
N ALA A 77 24.69 0.79 -23.77
CA ALA A 77 26.11 0.89 -24.10
C ALA A 77 26.40 0.87 -25.61
N GLU A 78 25.54 0.25 -26.41
CA GLU A 78 25.66 0.17 -27.88
C GLU A 78 25.13 1.44 -28.59
N GLY A 79 24.53 2.38 -27.85
CA GLY A 79 23.95 3.60 -28.41
C GLY A 79 22.46 3.42 -28.70
N PHE A 80 21.64 3.44 -27.65
CA PHE A 80 20.20 3.30 -27.76
C PHE A 80 19.56 4.52 -28.43
N GLU A 81 19.02 4.33 -29.63
CA GLU A 81 18.18 5.33 -30.30
C GLU A 81 16.72 5.17 -29.87
N GLY A 82 16.34 5.88 -28.80
CA GLY A 82 14.97 5.86 -28.28
C GLY A 82 14.75 6.75 -27.06
N ILE A 83 13.55 6.68 -26.49
CA ILE A 83 13.19 7.40 -25.25
C ILE A 83 13.20 6.40 -24.11
N LEU A 84 14.01 6.69 -23.08
CA LEU A 84 13.97 5.98 -21.81
C LEU A 84 13.14 6.81 -20.82
N LEU A 85 11.89 6.42 -20.57
CA LEU A 85 10.96 7.16 -19.70
C LEU A 85 10.98 6.58 -18.28
N ASP A 86 11.22 7.45 -17.30
CA ASP A 86 11.20 7.14 -15.87
C ASP A 86 9.89 7.63 -15.26
N VAL A 87 9.02 6.70 -14.89
CA VAL A 87 7.65 7.01 -14.41
C VAL A 87 7.55 7.16 -12.89
N ARG A 88 8.68 7.41 -12.21
CA ARG A 88 8.74 7.66 -10.76
C ARG A 88 8.42 9.11 -10.41
N GLU A 89 8.29 9.40 -9.12
CA GLU A 89 8.12 10.77 -8.65
C GLU A 89 9.41 11.61 -8.78
N GLN A 90 9.28 12.93 -8.83
CA GLN A 90 10.42 13.86 -9.00
C GLN A 90 11.54 13.62 -7.98
N ASP A 91 11.20 13.49 -6.70
CA ASP A 91 12.19 13.29 -5.64
C ASP A 91 12.98 11.98 -5.84
N GLU A 92 12.34 10.91 -6.31
CA GLU A 92 12.98 9.61 -6.55
C GLU A 92 13.94 9.65 -7.75
N TYR A 93 13.56 10.39 -8.80
CA TYR A 93 14.39 10.58 -9.99
C TYR A 93 15.64 11.42 -9.67
N PHE A 94 15.48 12.48 -8.87
CA PHE A 94 16.60 13.32 -8.46
C PHE A 94 17.58 12.60 -7.53
N MET A 95 17.11 11.66 -6.72
CA MET A 95 18.00 10.82 -5.90
C MET A 95 18.90 9.92 -6.74
N SER A 96 18.37 9.33 -7.81
CA SER A 96 19.12 8.51 -8.76
C SER A 96 18.26 8.19 -9.98
N HIS A 97 18.85 8.20 -11.17
CA HIS A 97 18.21 7.78 -12.43
C HIS A 97 19.22 7.13 -13.37
N ILE A 98 18.73 6.49 -14.44
CA ILE A 98 19.57 5.96 -15.51
C ILE A 98 19.97 7.12 -16.41
N GLU A 99 21.25 7.25 -16.74
CA GLU A 99 21.73 8.33 -17.61
C GLU A 99 20.99 8.32 -18.96
N GLY A 100 20.46 9.47 -19.36
CA GLY A 100 19.63 9.61 -20.56
C GLY A 100 18.13 9.32 -20.36
N SER A 101 17.69 8.92 -19.16
CA SER A 101 16.26 8.80 -18.88
C SER A 101 15.58 10.17 -18.72
N GLN A 102 14.32 10.25 -19.13
CA GLN A 102 13.47 11.44 -19.03
C GLN A 102 12.36 11.18 -18.01
N LEU A 103 11.97 12.22 -17.27
CA LEU A 103 10.81 12.18 -16.37
C LEU A 103 9.51 12.50 -17.13
#